data_AF-A0A7X5U2D2-F1
#
_entry.id   AF-A0A7X5U2D2-F1
#
_cell.length_a   1.000
_cell.length_b   1.000
_cell.length_c   1.000
_cell.angle_alpha   90.00
_cell.angle_beta   90.00
_cell.angle_gamma   90.00
#
_symmetry.space_group_name_H-M   'P 1'
#
loop_
_entity.id
_entity.type
_entity.pdbx_description
1 polymer ?
#
loop_
_entity_poly.entity_id
_entity_poly.type
_entity_poly.pdbx_seq_one_letter_code
_entity_poly.pdbx_strand_id
1 'polypeptide(L)'
;MGVHSFAGAGAAASAGRSILMRVESPRTFTALELRAYARRVAKDRVPLRAAAGLSPRLREQIRYGVSLTNRCRHCQLAHETCALHTGARPAELAAVVGGAATAFEPAVWTAILYAQALAANDFEPQPVLEAATRRYFGATETHLVEATALEMTVANRCGNTFDALLRRVHGSPDPGSSLLDELVVSGVFLVGAFTSAVRIAVLRRESPHHVFAALFSRPGAVS
;
A
#
# COMPACT_ATOMS: atom_id res chain seq x y z
N MET A 1 -20.01 -1.26 -62.77
CA MET A 1 -20.17 -2.37 -61.81
C MET A 1 -18.79 -2.99 -61.60
N GLY A 2 -17.92 -2.64 -60.66
CA GLY A 2 -18.06 -1.85 -59.45
C GLY A 2 -18.24 -2.73 -58.22
N VAL A 3 -17.17 -3.43 -57.78
CA VAL A 3 -16.67 -3.49 -56.39
C VAL A 3 -15.40 -4.34 -56.29
N HIS A 4 -14.25 -3.67 -56.12
CA HIS A 4 -13.08 -4.25 -55.46
C HIS A 4 -13.28 -4.05 -53.96
N SER A 5 -13.23 -5.12 -53.17
CA SER A 5 -13.29 -5.04 -51.71
C SER A 5 -11.89 -4.81 -51.15
N PHE A 6 -11.62 -3.56 -50.77
CA PHE A 6 -10.60 -3.17 -49.79
C PHE A 6 -11.28 -3.14 -48.41
N ALA A 7 -10.85 -4.02 -47.50
CA ALA A 7 -10.98 -3.87 -46.04
C ALA A 7 -10.20 -5.03 -45.41
N GLY A 8 -9.30 -4.86 -44.47
CA GLY A 8 -8.82 -3.70 -43.74
C GLY A 8 -7.81 -4.23 -42.74
N ALA A 9 -6.71 -3.51 -42.57
CA ALA A 9 -5.66 -3.82 -41.63
C ALA A 9 -6.23 -3.89 -40.20
N GLY A 10 -6.15 -5.06 -39.56
CA GLY A 10 -6.37 -5.25 -38.14
C GLY A 10 -5.05 -5.22 -37.38
N ALA A 11 -4.26 -4.16 -37.56
CA ALA A 11 -3.12 -3.86 -36.70
C ALA A 11 -3.54 -2.77 -35.70
N ALA A 12 -3.09 -2.94 -34.46
CA ALA A 12 -3.16 -1.99 -33.35
C ALA A 12 -4.51 -1.85 -32.61
N ALA A 13 -4.69 -2.70 -31.60
CA ALA A 13 -5.38 -2.33 -30.36
C ALA A 13 -4.78 -3.09 -29.16
N SER A 14 -3.47 -2.93 -28.90
CA SER A 14 -2.90 -3.25 -27.59
C SER A 14 -2.72 -1.94 -26.81
N ALA A 15 -3.84 -1.33 -26.43
CA ALA A 15 -3.86 -0.18 -25.55
C ALA A 15 -3.55 -0.62 -24.11
N GLY A 16 -2.41 -0.16 -23.59
CA GLY A 16 -2.18 0.13 -22.17
C GLY A 16 -2.45 -0.98 -21.14
N ARG A 17 -1.68 -2.07 -21.14
CA ARG A 17 -1.52 -2.87 -19.91
C ARG A 17 -0.65 -2.07 -18.92
N SER A 18 -1.29 -1.50 -17.91
CA SER A 18 -0.64 -0.83 -16.80
C SER A 18 0.45 -1.73 -16.19
N ILE A 19 1.68 -1.22 -16.14
CA ILE A 19 2.85 -1.84 -15.50
C ILE A 19 2.63 -2.17 -14.00
N LEU A 20 1.53 -1.70 -13.40
CA LEU A 20 1.29 -1.71 -11.95
C LEU A 20 0.48 -2.89 -11.40
N MET A 21 -0.06 -3.80 -12.22
CA MET A 21 -0.92 -4.89 -11.70
C MET A 21 -0.26 -6.27 -11.79
N ARG A 22 0.56 -6.62 -10.78
CA ARG A 22 1.07 -8.00 -10.57
C ARG A 22 0.56 -8.67 -9.30
N VAL A 23 -0.20 -7.96 -8.45
CA VAL A 23 -0.79 -8.54 -7.23
C VAL A 23 -2.23 -8.95 -7.53
N GLU A 24 -2.40 -10.19 -8.00
CA GLU A 24 -3.71 -10.75 -8.35
C GLU A 24 -4.56 -11.06 -7.09
N SER A 25 -3.91 -11.38 -5.97
CA SER A 25 -4.56 -11.65 -4.68
C SER A 25 -3.82 -10.98 -3.50
N PRO A 26 -4.53 -10.59 -2.42
CA PRO A 26 -3.88 -10.05 -1.22
C PRO A 26 -2.89 -11.05 -0.65
N ARG A 27 -1.63 -10.65 -0.52
CA ARG A 27 -0.56 -11.52 0.01
C ARG A 27 -0.60 -11.54 1.53
N THR A 28 -0.50 -12.73 2.12
CA THR A 28 -0.35 -12.97 3.57
C THR A 28 1.13 -13.12 3.93
N PHE A 29 1.41 -13.31 5.22
CA PHE A 29 2.72 -13.68 5.73
C PHE A 29 2.65 -15.04 6.43
N THR A 30 3.70 -15.82 6.24
CA THR A 30 4.11 -16.82 7.24
C THR A 30 4.89 -16.14 8.38
N ALA A 31 4.93 -16.78 9.55
CA ALA A 31 5.72 -16.30 10.67
C ALA A 31 7.23 -16.22 10.34
N LEU A 32 7.71 -17.13 9.48
CA LEU A 32 9.11 -17.14 9.04
C LEU A 32 9.43 -15.94 8.13
N GLU A 33 8.54 -15.62 7.19
CA GLU A 33 8.67 -14.43 6.34
C GLU A 33 8.60 -13.15 7.17
N LEU A 34 7.67 -13.06 8.12
CA LEU A 34 7.60 -11.93 9.03
C LEU A 34 8.93 -11.73 9.79
N ARG A 35 9.55 -12.81 10.27
CA ARG A 35 10.87 -12.74 10.93
C ARG A 35 11.99 -12.31 9.99
N ALA A 36 11.98 -12.78 8.74
CA ALA A 36 12.96 -12.36 7.73
C ALA A 36 12.82 -10.86 7.42
N TYR A 37 11.59 -10.39 7.24
CA TYR A 37 11.29 -8.99 6.98
C TYR A 37 11.57 -8.09 8.19
N ALA A 38 11.26 -8.52 9.41
CA ALA A 38 11.59 -7.78 10.63
C ALA A 38 13.10 -7.54 10.76
N ARG A 39 13.93 -8.52 10.37
CA ARG A 39 15.39 -8.36 10.34
C ARG A 39 15.85 -7.34 9.31
N ARG A 40 15.20 -7.28 8.13
CA ARG A 40 15.49 -6.27 7.09
C ARG A 40 15.14 -4.86 7.59
N VAL A 41 13.92 -4.68 8.13
CA VAL A 41 13.48 -3.40 8.71
C VAL A 41 14.38 -2.93 9.86
N ALA A 42 14.81 -3.85 10.73
CA ALA A 42 15.69 -3.54 11.86
C ALA A 42 17.12 -3.18 11.41
N LYS A 43 17.69 -3.93 10.45
CA LYS A 43 19.03 -3.69 9.92
C LYS A 43 19.16 -2.30 9.28
N ASP A 44 18.12 -1.86 8.58
CA ASP A 44 18.16 -0.63 7.81
C ASP A 44 17.74 0.62 8.62
N ARG A 45 17.41 0.46 9.92
CA ARG A 45 16.88 1.53 10.82
C ARG A 45 15.77 2.37 10.17
N VAL A 46 15.01 1.72 9.28
CA VAL A 46 13.98 2.28 8.41
C VAL A 46 12.94 3.12 9.16
N PRO A 47 12.37 2.67 10.29
CA PRO A 47 11.31 3.42 10.98
C PRO A 47 11.80 4.74 11.58
N LEU A 48 13.04 4.78 12.10
CA LEU A 48 13.63 5.99 12.68
C LEU A 48 14.04 7.01 11.60
N ARG A 49 14.52 6.54 10.44
CA ARG A 49 14.99 7.41 9.35
C ARG A 49 13.83 7.94 8.50
N ALA A 50 12.83 7.12 8.19
CA ALA A 50 11.63 7.51 7.43
C ALA A 50 10.79 8.56 8.19
N ALA A 51 10.87 8.58 9.53
CA ALA A 51 10.12 9.51 10.35
C ALA A 51 10.57 10.97 10.20
N ALA A 52 11.84 11.22 9.88
CA ALA A 52 12.48 12.54 10.00
C ALA A 52 12.76 13.27 8.68
N GLY A 53 12.76 12.60 7.52
CA GLY A 53 13.18 13.23 6.26
C GLY A 53 12.10 13.46 5.20
N LEU A 54 11.00 12.69 5.18
CA LEU A 54 9.88 12.95 4.26
C LEU A 54 8.78 13.77 4.94
N SER A 55 8.16 14.69 4.20
CA SER A 55 6.98 15.41 4.70
C SER A 55 5.89 14.40 5.12
N PRO A 56 5.12 14.68 6.19
CA PRO A 56 4.03 13.80 6.62
C PRO A 56 3.06 13.50 5.48
N ARG A 57 2.73 14.50 4.66
CA ARG A 57 1.85 14.36 3.50
C ARG A 57 2.36 13.36 2.48
N LEU A 58 3.61 13.51 2.02
CA LEU A 58 4.21 12.62 1.03
C LEU A 58 4.28 11.17 1.56
N ARG A 59 4.62 11.02 2.84
CA ARG A 59 4.71 9.71 3.49
C ARG A 59 3.37 9.00 3.51
N GLU A 60 2.29 9.69 3.87
CA GLU A 60 0.94 9.11 3.86
C GLU A 60 0.42 8.84 2.44
N GLN A 61 0.77 9.68 1.46
CA GLN A 61 0.48 9.40 0.03
C GLN A 61 1.18 8.13 -0.46
N ILE A 62 2.46 7.93 -0.10
CA ILE A 62 3.19 6.70 -0.40
C ILE A 62 2.54 5.49 0.28
N ARG A 63 2.23 5.59 1.58
CA ARG A 63 1.59 4.52 2.35
C ARG A 63 0.23 4.14 1.77
N TYR A 64 -0.58 5.12 1.40
CA TYR A 64 -1.86 4.90 0.73
C TYR A 64 -1.66 4.19 -0.61
N GLY A 65 -0.76 4.66 -1.47
CA GLY A 65 -0.45 4.03 -2.76
C GLY A 65 0.00 2.56 -2.62
N VAL A 66 0.87 2.27 -1.66
CA VAL A 66 1.34 0.90 -1.38
C VAL A 66 0.22 0.02 -0.82
N SER A 67 -0.67 0.58 0.02
CA SER A 67 -1.82 -0.15 0.56
C SER A 67 -2.85 -0.53 -0.52
N LEU A 68 -3.00 0.30 -1.55
CA LEU A 68 -3.79 -0.02 -2.75
C LEU A 68 -3.14 -1.15 -3.53
N THR A 69 -1.83 -1.07 -3.79
CA THR A 69 -1.05 -2.12 -4.49
C THR A 69 -1.15 -3.48 -3.78
N ASN A 70 -1.00 -3.51 -2.46
CA ASN A 70 -1.07 -4.74 -1.67
C ASN A 70 -2.50 -5.17 -1.29
N ARG A 71 -3.51 -4.39 -1.70
CA ARG A 71 -4.94 -4.67 -1.50
C ARG A 71 -5.34 -4.87 -0.03
N CYS A 72 -4.70 -4.15 0.90
CA CYS A 72 -5.00 -4.26 2.33
C CYS A 72 -6.06 -3.24 2.77
N ARG A 73 -7.29 -3.69 2.97
CA ARG A 73 -8.45 -2.82 3.27
C ARG A 73 -8.28 -1.98 4.54
N HIS A 74 -7.70 -2.55 5.60
CA HIS A 74 -7.50 -1.84 6.87
C HIS A 74 -6.52 -0.69 6.71
N CYS A 75 -5.42 -0.95 6.01
CA CYS A 75 -4.39 0.05 5.75
C CYS A 75 -4.85 1.11 4.74
N GLN A 76 -5.65 0.75 3.74
CA GLN A 76 -6.23 1.72 2.81
C GLN A 76 -7.06 2.75 3.55
N LEU A 77 -8.01 2.30 4.39
CA LEU A 77 -8.86 3.20 5.18
C LEU A 77 -8.04 4.08 6.14
N ALA A 78 -7.09 3.47 6.86
CA ALA A 78 -6.26 4.18 7.83
C ALA A 78 -5.39 5.26 7.15
N HIS A 79 -4.71 4.91 6.06
CA HIS A 79 -3.76 5.81 5.41
C HIS A 79 -4.42 6.80 4.45
N GLU A 80 -5.61 6.52 3.93
CA GLU A 80 -6.47 7.54 3.30
C GLU A 80 -6.80 8.64 4.32
N THR A 81 -7.28 8.24 5.50
CA THR A 81 -7.62 9.17 6.59
C THR A 81 -6.41 10.01 7.01
N CYS A 82 -5.25 9.38 7.19
CA CYS A 82 -4.01 10.07 7.54
C CYS A 82 -3.51 10.99 6.42
N ALA A 83 -3.64 10.60 5.15
CA ALA A 83 -3.25 11.43 4.02
C ALA A 83 -4.10 12.71 3.94
N LEU A 84 -5.42 12.59 4.10
CA LEU A 84 -6.31 13.75 4.17
C LEU A 84 -5.95 14.67 5.35
N HIS A 85 -5.69 14.10 6.52
CA HIS A 85 -5.32 14.87 7.71
C HIS A 85 -3.97 15.59 7.57
N THR A 86 -3.04 15.03 6.81
CA THR A 86 -1.73 15.65 6.51
C THR A 86 -1.79 16.61 5.31
N GLY A 87 -2.99 16.88 4.78
CA GLY A 87 -3.23 17.90 3.76
C GLY A 87 -3.22 17.40 2.31
N ALA A 88 -3.29 16.09 2.08
CA ALA A 88 -3.58 15.57 0.74
C ALA A 88 -5.01 15.94 0.32
N ARG A 89 -5.19 16.22 -0.98
CA ARG A 89 -6.51 16.57 -1.53
C ARG A 89 -7.27 15.30 -1.93
N PRO A 90 -8.61 15.27 -1.83
CA PRO A 90 -9.39 14.12 -2.33
C PRO A 90 -9.10 13.77 -3.80
N ALA A 91 -8.90 14.78 -4.66
CA ALA A 91 -8.52 14.57 -6.06
C ALA A 91 -7.16 13.87 -6.23
N GLU A 92 -6.22 14.09 -5.31
CA GLU A 92 -4.92 13.39 -5.31
C GLU A 92 -5.12 11.92 -4.96
N LEU A 93 -5.92 11.60 -3.94
CA LEU A 93 -6.16 10.22 -3.55
C LEU A 93 -6.93 9.45 -4.65
N ALA A 94 -7.92 10.09 -5.27
CA ALA A 94 -8.61 9.54 -6.44
C ALA A 94 -7.65 9.30 -7.62
N ALA A 95 -6.70 10.20 -7.85
CA ALA A 95 -5.66 10.05 -8.85
C ALA A 95 -4.73 8.86 -8.59
N VAL A 96 -4.38 8.57 -7.33
CA VAL A 96 -3.61 7.35 -6.98
C VAL A 96 -4.39 6.09 -7.35
N VAL A 97 -5.70 6.05 -7.07
CA VAL A 97 -6.56 4.91 -7.42
C VAL A 97 -6.67 4.74 -8.94
N GLY A 98 -6.85 5.84 -9.68
CA GLY A 98 -7.01 5.84 -11.14
C GLY A 98 -5.71 5.72 -11.93
N GLY A 99 -4.54 5.78 -11.28
CA GLY A 99 -3.24 5.83 -11.97
C GLY A 99 -3.01 7.12 -12.75
N ALA A 100 -3.65 8.22 -12.37
CA ALA A 100 -3.63 9.48 -13.09
C ALA A 100 -2.64 10.48 -12.47
N ALA A 101 -1.57 10.81 -13.18
CA ALA A 101 -0.54 11.74 -12.68
C ALA A 101 -1.01 13.19 -12.49
N THR A 102 -2.11 13.59 -13.14
CA THR A 102 -2.50 15.00 -13.34
C THR A 102 -2.84 15.78 -12.06
N ALA A 103 -3.08 15.09 -10.94
CA ALA A 103 -3.36 15.73 -9.66
C ALA A 103 -2.09 16.03 -8.83
N PHE A 104 -0.91 15.60 -9.30
CA PHE A 104 0.33 15.61 -8.51
C PHE A 104 1.45 16.41 -9.17
N GLU A 105 2.30 16.97 -8.33
CA GLU A 105 3.63 17.38 -8.75
C GLU A 105 4.44 16.17 -9.26
N PRO A 106 5.24 16.31 -10.34
CA PRO A 106 5.97 15.19 -10.94
C PRO A 106 6.87 14.43 -9.95
N ALA A 107 7.52 15.14 -9.03
CA ALA A 107 8.34 14.55 -7.98
C ALA A 107 7.51 13.62 -7.08
N VAL A 108 6.38 14.12 -6.55
CA VAL A 108 5.51 13.36 -5.65
C VAL A 108 4.95 12.12 -6.35
N TRP A 109 4.46 12.26 -7.58
CA TRP A 109 3.93 11.13 -8.34
C TRP A 109 5.00 10.07 -8.61
N THR A 110 6.22 10.48 -8.96
CA THR A 110 7.35 9.57 -9.19
C THR A 110 7.69 8.76 -7.95
N ALA A 111 7.71 9.38 -6.76
CA ALA A 111 7.95 8.67 -5.50
C ALA A 111 6.85 7.65 -5.17
N ILE A 112 5.57 8.01 -5.40
CA ILE A 112 4.43 7.09 -5.22
C ILE A 112 4.56 5.90 -6.17
N LEU A 113 4.78 6.15 -7.47
CA LEU A 113 4.94 5.10 -8.47
C LEU A 113 6.11 4.16 -8.15
N TYR A 114 7.24 4.72 -7.72
CA TYR A 114 8.41 3.93 -7.34
C TYR A 114 8.11 3.02 -6.15
N ALA A 115 7.49 3.56 -5.09
CA ALA A 115 7.07 2.77 -3.93
C ALA A 115 6.07 1.67 -4.30
N GLN A 116 5.09 1.96 -5.16
CA GLN A 116 4.13 0.97 -5.65
C GLN A 116 4.81 -0.12 -6.48
N ALA A 117 5.76 0.24 -7.33
CA ALA A 117 6.51 -0.73 -8.14
C ALA A 117 7.38 -1.65 -7.28
N LEU A 118 8.03 -1.13 -6.23
CA LEU A 118 8.76 -1.94 -5.26
C LEU A 118 7.82 -2.94 -4.56
N ALA A 119 6.68 -2.47 -4.04
CA ALA A 119 5.72 -3.31 -3.35
C ALA A 119 5.14 -4.41 -4.26
N ALA A 120 4.80 -4.08 -5.51
CA ALA A 120 4.25 -5.02 -6.48
C ALA A 120 5.24 -6.13 -6.89
N ASN A 121 6.55 -5.84 -6.84
CA ASN A 121 7.62 -6.72 -7.32
C ASN A 121 8.50 -7.25 -6.19
N ASP A 122 7.99 -7.41 -4.96
CA ASP A 122 8.74 -7.97 -3.81
C ASP A 122 10.08 -7.27 -3.54
N PHE A 123 10.16 -5.98 -3.85
CA PHE A 123 11.38 -5.16 -3.73
C PHE A 123 12.53 -5.62 -4.62
N GLU A 124 12.24 -6.29 -5.74
CA GLU A 124 13.20 -6.44 -6.83
C GLU A 124 13.61 -5.07 -7.40
N PRO A 125 14.86 -4.89 -7.86
CA PRO A 125 15.37 -3.60 -8.34
C PRO A 125 14.48 -2.96 -9.42
N GLN A 126 14.19 -1.66 -9.27
CA GLN A 126 13.42 -0.88 -10.24
C GLN A 126 14.28 0.28 -10.78
N PRO A 127 15.33 0.00 -11.57
CA PRO A 127 16.39 0.98 -11.85
C PRO A 127 15.90 2.27 -12.53
N VAL A 128 14.89 2.17 -13.40
CA VAL A 128 14.31 3.35 -14.08
C VAL A 128 13.59 4.26 -13.09
N LEU A 129 12.75 3.70 -12.22
CA LEU A 129 11.99 4.47 -11.23
C LEU A 129 12.87 4.94 -10.08
N GLU A 130 13.88 4.16 -9.69
CA GLU A 130 14.89 4.57 -8.72
C GLU A 130 15.67 5.78 -9.23
N ALA A 131 16.20 5.72 -10.46
CA ALA A 131 16.94 6.83 -11.06
C ALA A 131 16.08 8.10 -11.19
N ALA A 132 14.81 7.95 -11.60
CA ALA A 132 13.87 9.06 -11.67
C ALA A 132 13.58 9.67 -10.29
N THR A 133 13.33 8.84 -9.27
CA THR A 133 13.10 9.31 -7.89
C THR A 133 14.34 10.02 -7.34
N ARG A 134 15.53 9.43 -7.55
CA ARG A 134 16.81 10.01 -7.12
C ARG A 134 17.10 11.36 -7.76
N ARG A 135 16.62 11.60 -8.99
CA ARG A 135 16.74 12.92 -9.64
C ARG A 135 15.94 14.01 -8.92
N TYR A 136 14.79 13.67 -8.33
CA TYR A 136 13.95 14.65 -7.62
C TYR A 136 14.34 14.81 -6.15
N PHE A 137 14.73 13.74 -5.48
CA PHE A 137 14.86 13.68 -4.01
C PHE A 137 16.31 13.43 -3.54
N GLY A 138 17.22 13.10 -4.45
CA GLY A 138 18.57 12.67 -4.08
C GLY A 138 18.59 11.31 -3.36
N ALA A 139 19.79 10.86 -2.97
CA ALA A 139 19.99 9.52 -2.44
C ALA A 139 19.30 9.27 -1.10
N THR A 140 19.39 10.23 -0.18
CA THR A 140 18.88 10.08 1.19
C THR A 140 17.36 9.93 1.20
N GLU A 141 16.63 10.85 0.58
CA GLU A 141 15.17 10.81 0.56
C GLU A 141 14.64 9.65 -0.30
N THR A 142 15.34 9.25 -1.38
CA THR A 142 14.99 8.02 -2.14
C THR A 142 15.03 6.79 -1.25
N HIS A 143 16.05 6.64 -0.41
CA HIS A 143 16.10 5.57 0.58
C HIS A 143 14.95 5.67 1.60
N LEU A 144 14.46 6.87 1.92
CA LEU A 144 13.28 7.02 2.79
C LEU A 144 11.98 6.61 2.10
N VAL A 145 11.87 6.79 0.78
CA VAL A 145 10.74 6.28 -0.02
C VAL A 145 10.72 4.75 0.01
N GLU A 146 11.87 4.11 -0.25
CA GLU A 146 12.03 2.65 -0.17
C GLU A 146 11.69 2.12 1.23
N ALA A 147 12.21 2.78 2.27
CA ALA A 147 11.96 2.49 3.67
C ALA A 147 10.46 2.55 4.02
N THR A 148 9.78 3.61 3.58
CA THR A 148 8.33 3.80 3.77
C THR A 148 7.53 2.73 3.04
N ALA A 149 7.93 2.38 1.81
CA ALA A 149 7.28 1.32 1.04
C ALA A 149 7.43 -0.04 1.72
N LEU A 150 8.61 -0.35 2.26
CA LEU A 150 8.90 -1.60 2.95
C LEU A 150 8.10 -1.73 4.24
N GLU A 151 8.11 -0.68 5.07
CA GLU A 151 7.30 -0.60 6.29
C GLU A 151 5.82 -0.86 5.97
N MET A 152 5.29 -0.18 4.96
CA MET A 152 3.90 -0.32 4.58
C MET A 152 3.58 -1.71 4.03
N THR A 153 4.46 -2.30 3.22
CA THR A 153 4.26 -3.64 2.68
C THR A 153 4.20 -4.69 3.79
N VAL A 154 5.05 -4.57 4.81
CA VAL A 154 5.00 -5.45 5.98
C VAL A 154 3.66 -5.29 6.71
N ALA A 155 3.23 -4.06 7.00
CA ALA A 155 1.96 -3.82 7.66
C ALA A 155 0.75 -4.31 6.82
N ASN A 156 0.78 -4.16 5.49
CA ASN A 156 -0.26 -4.67 4.61
C ASN A 156 -0.38 -6.19 4.65
N ARG A 157 0.74 -6.91 4.58
CA ARG A 157 0.72 -8.38 4.64
C ARG A 157 0.27 -8.88 6.01
N CYS A 158 0.66 -8.20 7.09
CA CYS A 158 0.13 -8.46 8.42
C CYS A 158 -1.39 -8.28 8.47
N GLY A 159 -1.92 -7.18 7.93
CA GLY A 159 -3.36 -6.93 7.85
C GLY A 159 -4.12 -7.93 6.97
N ASN A 160 -3.55 -8.33 5.83
CA ASN A 160 -4.14 -9.36 4.98
C ASN A 160 -4.15 -10.75 5.65
N THR A 161 -3.14 -11.04 6.47
CA THR A 161 -3.08 -12.27 7.28
C THR A 161 -4.13 -12.27 8.39
N PHE A 162 -4.40 -11.10 8.98
CA PHE A 162 -5.53 -10.93 9.88
C PHE A 162 -6.87 -11.14 9.17
N ASP A 163 -7.03 -10.66 7.94
CA ASP A 163 -8.21 -10.97 7.12
C ASP A 163 -8.36 -12.47 6.81
N ALA A 164 -7.24 -13.19 6.63
CA ALA A 164 -7.27 -14.65 6.50
C ALA A 164 -7.78 -15.33 7.78
N LEU A 165 -7.32 -14.89 8.95
CA LEU A 165 -7.83 -15.36 10.25
C LEU A 165 -9.34 -15.10 10.40
N LEU A 166 -9.80 -13.88 10.07
CA LEU A 166 -11.23 -13.54 10.13
C LEU A 166 -12.07 -14.40 9.19
N ARG A 167 -11.58 -14.69 7.97
CA ARG A 167 -12.28 -15.58 7.05
C ARG A 167 -12.33 -17.02 7.56
N ARG A 168 -11.26 -17.52 8.18
CA ARG A 168 -11.24 -18.83 8.83
C ARG A 168 -12.28 -18.92 9.95
N VAL A 169 -12.39 -17.90 10.81
CA VAL A 169 -13.42 -17.84 11.85
C VAL A 169 -14.83 -17.90 11.26
N HIS A 170 -15.04 -17.33 10.07
CA HIS A 170 -16.30 -17.41 9.33
C HIS A 170 -16.44 -18.67 8.44
N GLY A 171 -15.58 -19.68 8.61
CA GLY A 171 -15.68 -20.96 7.89
C GLY A 171 -15.13 -20.94 6.45
N SER A 172 -14.39 -19.91 6.05
CA SER A 172 -13.79 -19.76 4.72
C SER A 172 -12.26 -19.61 4.78
N PRO A 173 -11.52 -20.63 5.28
CA PRO A 173 -10.07 -20.53 5.43
C PRO A 173 -9.36 -20.28 4.10
N ASP A 174 -8.25 -19.52 4.14
CA ASP A 174 -7.39 -19.34 2.97
C ASP A 174 -6.51 -20.59 2.77
N PRO A 175 -6.47 -21.18 1.56
CA PRO A 175 -5.53 -22.26 1.26
C PRO A 175 -4.06 -21.84 1.36
N GLY A 176 -3.77 -20.55 1.21
CA GLY A 176 -2.42 -19.97 1.23
C GLY A 176 -1.90 -19.61 2.62
N SER A 177 -2.64 -19.87 3.71
CA SER A 177 -2.17 -19.62 5.08
C SER A 177 -2.49 -20.74 6.05
N SER A 178 -1.63 -20.88 7.08
CA SER A 178 -1.87 -21.80 8.20
C SER A 178 -2.48 -21.05 9.38
N LEU A 179 -3.22 -21.76 10.25
CA LEU A 179 -3.79 -21.17 11.47
C LEU A 179 -2.72 -20.58 12.39
N LEU A 180 -1.55 -21.22 12.49
CA LEU A 180 -0.46 -20.73 13.34
C LEU A 180 0.09 -19.40 12.81
N ASP A 181 0.34 -19.32 11.51
CA ASP A 181 0.80 -18.07 10.87
C ASP A 181 -0.24 -16.96 11.06
N GLU A 182 -1.51 -17.30 10.82
CA GLU A 182 -2.63 -16.39 11.03
C GLU A 182 -2.66 -15.82 12.46
N LEU A 183 -2.54 -16.65 13.50
CA LEU A 183 -2.58 -16.18 14.90
C LEU A 183 -1.35 -15.33 15.26
N VAL A 184 -0.15 -15.78 14.92
CA VAL A 184 1.10 -15.08 15.27
C VAL A 184 1.19 -13.73 14.59
N VAL A 185 0.93 -13.69 13.27
CA VAL A 185 1.02 -12.47 12.48
C VAL A 185 -0.11 -11.51 12.85
N SER A 186 -1.31 -12.01 13.12
CA SER A 186 -2.43 -11.19 13.59
C SER A 186 -2.14 -10.51 14.93
N GLY A 187 -1.44 -11.20 15.85
CA GLY A 187 -1.00 -10.59 17.10
C GLY A 187 -0.12 -9.36 16.88
N VAL A 188 0.85 -9.46 15.96
CA VAL A 188 1.72 -8.33 15.58
C VAL A 188 0.91 -7.21 14.91
N PHE A 189 0.00 -7.57 14.01
CA PHE A 189 -0.88 -6.61 13.35
C PHE A 189 -1.71 -5.81 14.35
N LEU A 190 -2.35 -6.48 15.32
CA LEU A 190 -3.23 -5.83 16.30
C LEU A 190 -2.47 -4.82 17.20
N VAL A 191 -1.22 -5.11 17.56
CA VAL A 191 -0.37 -4.13 18.27
C VAL A 191 -0.12 -2.88 17.42
N GLY A 192 0.24 -3.08 16.14
CA GLY A 192 0.44 -1.97 15.19
C GLY A 192 -0.84 -1.18 14.90
N ALA A 193 -1.97 -1.87 14.77
CA ALA A 193 -3.27 -1.25 14.54
C ALA A 193 -3.74 -0.46 15.76
N PHE A 194 -3.53 -0.97 16.98
CA PHE A 194 -3.87 -0.25 18.21
C PHE A 194 -3.08 1.06 18.33
N THR A 195 -1.77 1.03 18.10
CA THR A 195 -0.93 2.25 18.14
C THR A 195 -1.34 3.27 17.07
N SER A 196 -1.69 2.80 15.88
CA SER A 196 -2.21 3.64 14.79
C SER A 196 -3.57 4.24 15.13
N ALA A 197 -4.48 3.45 15.73
CA ALA A 197 -5.80 3.91 16.15
C ALA A 197 -5.72 4.99 17.24
N VAL A 198 -4.82 4.81 18.23
CA VAL A 198 -4.56 5.84 19.26
C VAL A 198 -4.06 7.14 18.61
N ARG A 199 -3.11 7.05 17.66
CA ARG A 199 -2.61 8.21 16.94
C ARG A 199 -3.72 8.92 16.16
N ILE A 200 -4.52 8.19 15.40
CA ILE A 200 -5.63 8.75 14.62
C ILE A 200 -6.68 9.38 15.55
N ALA A 201 -6.99 8.75 16.68
CA ALA A 201 -7.91 9.28 17.67
C ALA A 201 -7.43 10.61 18.26
N VAL A 202 -6.14 10.73 18.57
CA VAL A 202 -5.53 12.00 18.99
C VAL A 202 -5.65 13.07 17.89
N LEU A 203 -5.36 12.72 16.63
CA LEU A 203 -5.45 13.64 15.49
C LEU A 203 -6.88 14.11 15.22
N ARG A 204 -7.87 13.23 15.39
CA ARG A 204 -9.30 13.51 15.17
C ARG A 204 -10.01 14.06 16.40
N ARG A 205 -9.35 14.09 17.56
CA ARG A 205 -9.97 14.37 18.89
C ARG A 205 -11.18 13.47 19.17
N GLU A 206 -11.09 12.20 18.75
CA GLU A 206 -12.11 11.17 18.95
C GLU A 206 -11.63 10.12 19.97
N SER A 207 -12.51 9.22 20.41
CA SER A 207 -12.10 8.09 21.25
C SER A 207 -11.35 7.03 20.41
N PRO A 208 -10.24 6.45 20.90
CA PRO A 208 -9.54 5.36 20.22
C PRO A 208 -10.44 4.16 19.91
N HIS A 209 -11.44 3.93 20.76
CA HIS A 209 -12.42 2.86 20.56
C HIS A 209 -13.27 3.07 19.30
N HIS A 210 -13.75 4.29 19.01
CA HIS A 210 -14.52 4.56 17.79
C HIS A 210 -13.68 4.36 16.52
N VAL A 211 -12.44 4.82 16.55
CA VAL A 211 -11.51 4.65 15.42
C VAL A 211 -11.21 3.17 15.19
N PHE A 212 -10.93 2.42 16.27
CA PHE A 212 -10.69 0.99 16.20
C PHE A 212 -11.92 0.24 15.66
N ALA A 213 -13.11 0.53 16.18
CA ALA A 213 -14.35 -0.06 15.69
C ALA A 213 -14.57 0.21 14.19
N ALA A 214 -14.33 1.44 13.71
CA ALA A 214 -14.47 1.78 12.30
C ALA A 214 -13.47 1.03 11.39
N LEU A 215 -12.21 0.87 11.82
CA LEU A 215 -11.16 0.16 11.06
C LEU A 215 -11.46 -1.33 10.88
N PHE A 216 -12.30 -1.91 11.74
CA PHE A 216 -12.62 -3.33 11.77
C PHE A 216 -14.10 -3.64 11.53
N SER A 217 -14.93 -2.63 11.29
CA SER A 217 -16.34 -2.81 10.91
C SER A 217 -16.44 -3.41 9.51
N ARG A 218 -17.40 -4.32 9.30
CA ARG A 218 -17.64 -4.92 7.97
C ARG A 218 -18.10 -3.83 6.99
N PRO A 219 -17.63 -3.83 5.73
CA PRO A 219 -18.32 -3.08 4.68
C PRO A 219 -19.75 -3.64 4.58
N GLY A 220 -20.75 -2.80 4.83
CA GLY A 220 -22.17 -3.15 4.83
C GLY A 220 -22.88 -3.19 6.19
N ALA A 221 -22.22 -2.84 7.31
CA ALA A 221 -22.83 -2.80 8.64
C ALA A 221 -23.19 -1.38 9.14
N VAL A 222 -23.11 -0.36 8.27
CA VAL A 222 -23.72 0.95 8.51
C VAL A 222 -24.90 1.04 7.56
N SER A 223 -26.09 0.99 8.14
CA SER A 223 -27.38 1.20 7.47
C SER A 223 -27.61 2.68 7.21
#